data_AF-A0A933C3F3-F1
#
_entry.id   AF-A0A933C3F3-F1
#
_cell.length_a   1.000
_cell.length_b   1.000
_cell.length_c   1.000
_cell.angle_alpha   90.00
_cell.angle_beta   90.00
_cell.angle_gamma   90.00
#
_symmetry.space_group_name_H-M   'P 1'
#
loop_
_entity.id
_entity.type
_entity.pdbx_description
1 polymer ?
#
loop_
_entity_poly.entity_id
_entity_poly.type
_entity_poly.pdbx_seq_one_letter_code
_entity_poly.pdbx_strand_id
1 'polypeptide(L)' 'DEGEQGAASAESAGKEPTPKPKLTKLEQLEHQLKEAIAREDYEQAAKLRDEIHKLQGRNS' A
#
# COMPACT_ATOMS: atom_id res chain seq x y z
N ASP A 1 -14.56 -42.63 6.04
CA ASP A 1 -14.61 -41.23 5.61
C ASP A 1 -13.84 -40.44 6.65
N GLU A 2 -12.54 -40.33 6.46
CA GLU A 2 -11.66 -39.52 7.30
C GLU A 2 -11.51 -38.18 6.57
N GLY A 3 -12.18 -37.16 7.07
CA GLY A 3 -12.23 -35.82 6.51
C GLY A 3 -12.03 -34.77 7.59
N GLU A 4 -10.78 -34.67 8.02
CA GLU A 4 -10.03 -33.47 8.43
C GLU A 4 -10.73 -32.37 9.27
N GLN A 5 -10.21 -32.22 10.48
CA GLN A 5 -10.40 -31.09 11.39
C GLN A 5 -9.62 -29.86 10.88
N GLY A 6 -10.18 -28.66 11.09
CA GLY A 6 -9.46 -27.39 10.99
C GLY A 6 -10.33 -26.25 11.54
N ALA A 7 -10.48 -26.16 12.86
CA ALA A 7 -9.62 -25.40 13.77
C ALA A 7 -9.78 -23.88 13.62
N ALA A 8 -10.46 -23.31 14.61
CA ALA A 8 -10.53 -21.88 14.89
C ALA A 8 -9.15 -21.29 15.24
N SER A 9 -8.86 -20.10 14.73
CA SER A 9 -7.89 -19.09 15.24
C SER A 9 -7.75 -18.03 14.16
N ALA A 10 -7.67 -16.73 14.39
CA ALA A 10 -7.48 -15.92 15.59
C ALA A 10 -8.07 -14.53 15.24
N GLU A 11 -8.90 -13.93 16.08
CA GLU A 11 -8.47 -12.94 17.08
C GLU A 11 -7.55 -11.82 16.57
N SER A 12 -7.94 -10.60 16.96
CA SER A 12 -7.12 -9.39 17.11
C SER A 12 -6.85 -8.53 15.88
N ALA A 13 -7.74 -7.56 15.67
CA ALA A 13 -7.36 -6.27 15.11
C ALA A 13 -7.64 -5.13 16.12
N GLY A 14 -7.27 -5.33 17.38
CA GLY A 14 -6.83 -4.24 18.23
C GLY A 14 -5.45 -3.82 17.74
N LYS A 15 -5.39 -2.82 16.85
CA LYS A 15 -4.12 -2.17 16.49
C LYS A 15 -4.12 -0.80 17.13
N GLU A 16 -3.48 -0.73 18.30
CA GLU A 16 -2.96 0.51 18.85
C GLU A 16 -2.33 1.36 17.73
N PRO A 17 -2.50 2.69 17.73
CA PRO A 17 -1.87 3.56 16.76
C PRO A 17 -0.38 3.61 17.07
N THR A 18 0.37 2.60 16.64
CA THR A 18 1.82 2.74 16.52
C THR A 18 2.07 3.95 15.63
N PRO A 19 2.95 4.89 16.02
CA PRO A 19 3.24 6.05 15.20
C PRO A 19 3.84 5.53 13.90
N LYS A 20 3.01 5.44 12.86
CA LYS A 20 3.45 5.03 11.52
C LYS A 20 4.67 5.89 11.22
N PRO A 21 5.84 5.31 10.91
CA PRO A 21 6.96 6.12 10.46
C PRO A 21 6.40 7.02 9.37
N LYS A 22 6.63 8.34 9.49
CA LYS A 22 6.13 9.31 8.53
C LYS A 22 6.68 8.89 7.18
N LEU A 23 5.87 8.20 6.39
CA LEU A 23 6.24 7.73 5.06
C LEU A 23 6.83 8.93 4.34
N THR A 24 8.00 8.75 3.74
CA THR A 24 8.58 9.78 2.89
C THR A 24 7.58 10.13 1.80
N LYS A 25 7.65 11.35 1.27
CA LYS A 25 6.73 11.78 0.21
C LYS A 25 6.72 10.81 -0.97
N LEU A 26 7.88 10.20 -1.26
CA LEU A 26 8.04 9.15 -2.26
C LEU A 26 7.20 7.91 -1.91
N GLU A 27 7.35 7.35 -0.71
CA GLU A 27 6.60 6.17 -0.29
C GLU A 27 5.08 6.41 -0.27
N GLN A 28 4.63 7.63 0.05
CA GLN A 28 3.22 7.99 -0.02
C GLN A 28 2.69 7.95 -1.46
N LEU A 29 3.44 8.51 -2.41
CA LEU A 29 3.09 8.48 -3.83
C LEU A 29 3.09 7.05 -4.38
N GLU A 30 4.04 6.20 -3.97
CA GLU A 30 4.07 4.78 -4.35
C GLU A 30 2.86 4.01 -3.81
N HIS A 31 2.43 4.29 -2.58
CA HIS A 31 1.21 3.70 -2.02
C HIS A 31 -0.02 4.11 -2.83
N GLN A 32 -0.17 5.41 -3.09
CA GLN A 32 -1.28 5.94 -3.88
C GLN A 32 -1.29 5.36 -5.30
N LEU A 33 -0.11 5.15 -5.91
CA LEU A 33 0.01 4.55 -7.23
C LEU A 33 -0.54 3.11 -7.22
N LYS A 34 -0.18 2.31 -6.21
CA LYS A 34 -0.69 0.95 -6.04
C LYS A 34 -2.21 0.93 -5.86
N GLU A 35 -2.74 1.85 -5.04
CA GLU A 35 -4.19 1.98 -4.84
C GLU A 35 -4.92 2.40 -6.11
N ALA A 36 -4.37 3.35 -6.88
CA ALA A 36 -4.94 3.78 -8.15
C ALA A 36 -4.98 2.62 -9.17
N ILE A 37 -3.90 1.82 -9.26
CA ILE A 37 -3.86 0.62 -10.11
C ILE A 37 -4.90 -0.41 -9.66
N ALA A 38 -4.99 -0.67 -8.35
CA ALA A 38 -5.96 -1.62 -7.79
C ALA A 38 -7.41 -1.20 -8.03
N ARG A 39 -7.66 0.11 -8.15
CA ARG A 39 -8.95 0.70 -8.48
C ARG A 39 -9.19 0.91 -9.98
N GLU A 40 -8.24 0.48 -10.82
CA GLU A 40 -8.27 0.68 -12.28
C GLU A 40 -8.34 2.16 -12.68
N ASP A 41 -7.93 3.08 -11.79
CA ASP A 41 -7.82 4.51 -12.06
C ASP A 41 -6.47 4.80 -12.72
N TYR A 42 -6.38 4.43 -13.99
CA TYR A 42 -5.13 4.56 -14.76
C TYR A 42 -4.73 6.01 -15.02
N GLU A 43 -5.69 6.95 -15.00
CA GLU A 43 -5.40 8.37 -15.15
C GLU A 43 -4.65 8.89 -13.91
N GLN A 44 -5.12 8.55 -12.71
CA GLN A 44 -4.41 8.86 -11.47
C GLN A 44 -3.07 8.13 -11.39
N ALA A 45 -3.02 6.86 -11.77
CA ALA A 45 -1.79 6.09 -11.77
C ALA A 45 -0.71 6.73 -12.68
N ALA A 46 -1.09 7.23 -13.86
CA ALA A 46 -0.17 7.92 -14.75
C ALA A 46 0.39 9.21 -14.12
N LYS A 47 -0.47 10.03 -13.50
CA LYS A 47 -0.07 11.27 -12.80
C LYS A 47 0.89 10.98 -11.65
N LEU A 48 0.58 9.99 -10.83
CA LEU A 48 1.39 9.58 -9.68
C LEU A 48 2.75 9.04 -10.11
N ARG A 49 2.81 8.22 -11.17
CA ARG A 49 4.07 7.72 -11.74
C ARG A 49 4.97 8.87 -12.20
N ASP A 50 4.42 9.85 -12.90
CA ASP A 50 5.19 11.00 -13.38
C ASP A 50 5.69 11.87 -12.21
N GLU A 51 4.90 12.00 -11.12
CA GLU A 51 5.33 12.70 -9.91
C GLU A 51 6.46 11.96 -9.17
N ILE A 52 6.38 10.63 -9.07
CA ILE A 52 7.45 9.79 -8.51
C ILE A 52 8.76 9.96 -9.29
N HIS A 53 8.69 9.87 -10.62
CA HIS A 53 9.87 10.04 -11.48
C HIS A 53 10.49 11.44 -11.34
N LYS A 54 9.67 12.49 -11.24
CA LYS A 54 10.16 13.86 -11.01
C LYS A 54 10.87 13.99 -9.66
N LEU A 55 10.35 13.34 -8.62
CA LEU A 55 10.92 13.40 -7.28
C LEU A 55 12.25 12.63 -7.20
N GLN A 56 12.34 11.47 -7.85
CA GLN A 56 13.55 10.65 -7.93
C GLN A 56 14.64 11.31 -8.79
N GLY A 57 14.28 11.82 -9.97
CA GLY A 57 15.23 12.46 -10.90
C GLY A 57 15.75 13.83 -10.43
N ARG A 58 15.01 14.54 -9.57
CA ARG A 58 15.45 15.81 -8.97
C ARG A 58 16.45 15.61 -7.81
N ASN A 59 16.53 14.39 -7.28
CA ASN A 59 17.37 14.04 -6.14
C ASN A 59 18.63 13.26 -6.57
N SER A 60 19.01 13.35 -7.85
CA SER A 60 20.18 12.74 -8.48
C SER A 60 21.19 13.80 -8.94
#